data_AF-A0A158K902-F1
#
_entry.id   AF-A0A158K902-F1
#
_cell.length_a   1.000
_cell.length_b   1.000
_cell.length_c   1.000
_cell.angle_alpha   90.00
_cell.angle_beta   90.00
_cell.angle_gamma   90.00
#
_symmetry.space_group_name_H-M   'P 1'
#
loop_
_entity.id
_entity.type
_entity.pdbx_description
1 polymer ?
#
loop_
_entity_poly.entity_id
_entity_poly.type
_entity_poly.pdbx_seq_one_letter_code
_entity_poly.pdbx_strand_id
1 'polypeptide(L)'
;MRNSKRPYRLISRRSCWRLSQLYHQGLAEGKWTTQLDALNALGVSQGDLSLAMQLHELPEKILDLFEDHIDISSHTVRVIRHTIRRDGLSTVLSRIERSGASGAKHSKKTVLSIVKGQALESKKMLRLSGQDPEKIVSRALDLPNNVSDRYHLGVTQGEWNSFSACAKALSISRRNVSDAVAIRQLPDSIRHLFREKEFTFSVGRKLLALKRELGLDELLSRARYKDSMYDVGGRTAENILSELKDENIRPASSFRRIRIKKGRGPNRLVIECKDPKLLLRYRREIEQAISKVLKKRVTDVEYVELMREIFGTPRPIMPRLDRLPGTFRPRLS
;
A
#
# COMPACT_ATOMS: atom_id res chain seq x y z
N MET A 1 6.89 -28.26 -22.18
CA MET A 1 6.51 -27.07 -22.97
C MET A 1 7.60 -26.78 -23.99
N ARG A 2 7.30 -26.88 -25.30
CA ARG A 2 8.29 -26.66 -26.36
C ARG A 2 8.70 -25.19 -26.40
N ASN A 3 9.94 -24.92 -26.02
CA ASN A 3 10.56 -23.60 -26.11
C ASN A 3 10.86 -23.34 -27.59
N SER A 4 9.88 -22.81 -28.34
CA SER A 4 10.09 -22.41 -29.72
C SER A 4 11.00 -21.18 -29.73
N LYS A 5 12.32 -21.40 -29.71
CA LYS A 5 13.30 -20.36 -30.03
C LYS A 5 12.88 -19.80 -31.39
N ARG A 6 12.42 -18.54 -31.41
CA ARG A 6 12.15 -17.85 -32.68
C ARG A 6 13.41 -17.97 -33.53
N PRO A 7 13.31 -18.30 -34.82
CA PRO A 7 14.50 -18.48 -35.65
C PRO A 7 15.34 -17.20 -35.56
N TYR A 8 16.61 -17.36 -35.20
CA TYR A 8 17.57 -16.29 -34.91
C TYR A 8 17.56 -15.17 -35.98
N ARG A 9 17.31 -15.56 -37.25
CA ARG A 9 17.16 -14.66 -38.40
C ARG A 9 16.05 -13.59 -38.23
N LEU A 10 14.93 -13.91 -37.60
CA LEU A 10 13.82 -12.97 -37.38
C LEU A 10 14.09 -11.98 -36.23
N ILE A 11 14.87 -12.39 -35.22
CA ILE A 11 15.27 -11.53 -34.10
C ILE A 11 16.35 -10.55 -34.59
N SER A 12 17.34 -11.04 -35.33
CA SER A 12 18.42 -10.24 -35.92
C SER A 12 17.89 -9.11 -36.83
N ARG A 13 16.86 -9.37 -37.63
CA ARG A 13 16.22 -8.33 -38.48
C ARG A 13 15.57 -7.17 -37.71
N ARG A 14 15.23 -7.37 -36.43
CA ARG A 14 14.60 -6.35 -35.57
C ARG A 14 15.54 -5.75 -34.53
N SER A 15 16.83 -6.11 -34.58
CA SER A 15 17.86 -5.48 -33.76
C SER A 15 18.11 -4.06 -34.26
N CYS A 16 18.01 -3.08 -33.37
CA CYS A 16 18.40 -1.69 -33.65
C CYS A 16 19.85 -1.58 -34.07
N TRP A 17 20.73 -2.40 -33.48
CA TRP A 17 22.15 -2.39 -33.84
C TRP A 17 22.35 -2.84 -35.28
N ARG A 18 21.74 -3.97 -35.68
CA ARG A 18 21.83 -4.47 -37.05
C ARG A 18 21.17 -3.52 -38.05
N LEU A 19 20.02 -2.95 -37.71
CA LEU A 19 19.33 -1.98 -38.55
C LEU A 19 20.17 -0.71 -38.76
N SER A 20 20.83 -0.23 -37.70
CA SER A 20 21.71 0.93 -37.79
C SER A 20 22.90 0.67 -38.70
N GLN A 21 23.55 -0.48 -38.53
CA GLN A 21 24.65 -0.89 -39.42
C GLN A 21 24.23 -1.01 -40.88
N LEU A 22 23.12 -1.69 -41.15
CA LEU A 22 22.62 -1.85 -42.51
C LEU A 22 22.32 -0.50 -43.14
N TYR A 23 21.70 0.43 -42.39
CA TYR A 23 21.41 1.79 -42.83
C TYR A 23 22.68 2.57 -43.22
N HIS A 24 23.71 2.55 -42.38
CA HIS A 24 24.99 3.21 -42.67
C HIS A 24 25.74 2.56 -43.83
N GLN A 25 25.73 1.23 -43.91
CA GLN A 25 26.36 0.48 -44.99
C GLN A 25 25.73 0.82 -46.35
N GLY A 26 24.40 0.81 -46.47
CA GLY A 26 23.76 1.13 -47.75
C GLY A 26 23.83 2.63 -48.11
N LEU A 27 23.99 3.53 -47.13
CA LEU A 27 24.37 4.92 -47.43
C LEU A 27 25.77 4.99 -48.05
N ALA A 28 26.75 4.29 -47.46
CA ALA A 28 28.13 4.27 -47.96
C ALA A 28 28.25 3.61 -49.34
N GLU A 29 27.44 2.58 -49.59
CA GLU A 29 27.41 1.85 -50.87
C GLU A 29 26.50 2.53 -51.92
N GLY A 30 25.84 3.64 -51.59
CA GLY A 30 24.91 4.33 -52.49
C GLY A 30 23.63 3.55 -52.83
N LYS A 31 23.28 2.53 -52.04
CA LYS A 31 22.06 1.72 -52.22
C LYS A 31 20.78 2.51 -52.00
N TRP A 32 20.85 3.58 -51.22
CA TRP A 32 19.79 4.56 -51.04
C TRP A 32 20.38 5.94 -50.86
N THR A 33 19.72 6.95 -51.42
CA THR A 33 20.10 8.36 -51.30
C THR A 33 19.15 9.12 -50.37
N THR A 34 17.92 8.63 -50.20
CA THR A 34 16.93 9.18 -49.27
C THR A 34 16.62 8.20 -48.14
N GLN A 35 16.14 8.74 -47.02
CA GLN A 35 15.67 7.92 -45.90
C GLN A 35 14.46 7.06 -46.29
N LEU A 36 13.59 7.55 -47.18
CA LEU A 36 12.42 6.82 -47.65
C LEU A 36 12.82 5.55 -48.42
N ASP A 37 13.83 5.65 -49.28
CA ASP A 37 14.37 4.51 -50.02
C ASP A 37 14.95 3.46 -49.07
N ALA A 38 15.68 3.91 -48.04
CA ALA A 38 16.22 3.03 -47.01
C ALA A 38 15.10 2.30 -46.25
N LEU A 39 14.02 3.00 -45.88
CA LEU A 39 12.87 2.40 -45.19
C LEU A 39 12.21 1.30 -46.04
N ASN A 40 12.00 1.59 -47.33
CA ASN A 40 11.43 0.65 -48.28
C ASN A 40 12.33 -0.57 -48.48
N ALA A 41 13.64 -0.35 -48.68
CA ALA A 41 14.62 -1.42 -48.90
C ALA A 41 14.81 -2.31 -47.66
N LEU A 42 14.81 -1.72 -46.45
CA LEU A 42 14.97 -2.45 -45.19
C LEU A 42 13.65 -3.08 -44.70
N GLY A 43 12.50 -2.62 -45.22
CA GLY A 43 11.18 -3.09 -44.83
C GLY A 43 10.84 -2.76 -43.37
N VAL A 44 11.21 -1.57 -42.90
CA VAL A 44 11.01 -1.13 -41.50
C VAL A 44 10.24 0.18 -41.42
N SER A 45 9.60 0.44 -40.27
CA SER A 45 8.92 1.70 -40.03
C SER A 45 9.92 2.86 -39.81
N GLN A 46 9.50 4.09 -40.13
CA GLN A 46 10.30 5.29 -39.83
C GLN A 46 10.66 5.39 -38.34
N GLY A 47 9.72 5.02 -37.46
CA GLY A 47 9.94 5.02 -36.01
C GLY A 47 11.00 4.02 -35.56
N ASP A 48 11.01 2.81 -36.14
CA ASP A 48 12.02 1.80 -35.83
C ASP A 48 13.41 2.21 -36.32
N LEU A 49 13.51 2.77 -37.53
CA LEU A 49 14.78 3.27 -38.06
C LEU A 49 15.30 4.45 -37.22
N SER A 50 14.43 5.39 -36.85
CA SER A 50 14.80 6.53 -36.01
C SER A 50 15.31 6.06 -34.63
N LEU A 51 14.65 5.08 -34.00
CA LEU A 51 15.12 4.49 -32.74
C LEU A 51 16.42 3.72 -32.91
N ALA A 52 16.61 3.03 -34.04
CA ALA A 52 17.85 2.34 -34.36
C ALA A 52 19.01 3.32 -34.51
N MET A 53 18.79 4.45 -35.18
CA MET A 53 19.77 5.53 -35.25
C MET A 53 20.09 6.04 -33.85
N GLN A 54 19.11 6.37 -33.02
CA GLN A 54 19.32 6.88 -31.66
C GLN A 54 20.01 5.90 -30.69
N LEU A 55 20.30 4.66 -31.11
CA LEU A 55 21.07 3.71 -30.31
C LEU A 55 22.46 4.24 -29.96
N HIS A 56 23.14 4.93 -30.87
CA HIS A 56 24.49 5.45 -30.65
C HIS A 56 24.53 6.60 -29.62
N GLU A 57 23.38 7.22 -29.34
CA GLU A 57 23.26 8.24 -28.29
C GLU A 57 23.19 7.62 -26.89
N LEU A 58 23.01 6.29 -26.79
CA LEU A 58 22.99 5.63 -25.49
C LEU A 58 24.41 5.50 -24.93
N PRO A 59 24.62 5.76 -23.63
CA PRO A 59 25.92 5.58 -23.00
C PRO A 59 26.43 4.14 -23.16
N GLU A 60 27.71 3.98 -23.49
CA GLU A 60 28.37 2.68 -23.65
C GLU A 60 28.20 1.81 -22.40
N LYS A 61 28.34 2.40 -21.21
CA LYS A 61 28.07 1.72 -19.92
C LYS A 61 26.73 0.99 -19.86
N ILE A 62 25.69 1.44 -20.59
CA ILE A 62 24.38 0.77 -20.65
C ILE A 62 24.39 -0.33 -21.73
N LEU A 63 24.99 -0.04 -22.88
CA LEU A 63 25.10 -0.99 -24.00
C LEU A 63 25.95 -2.21 -23.62
N ASP A 64 26.99 -2.01 -22.82
CA ASP A 64 27.89 -3.04 -22.33
C ASP A 64 27.22 -4.02 -21.37
N LEU A 65 26.06 -3.68 -20.79
CA LEU A 65 25.31 -4.60 -19.93
C LEU A 65 24.62 -5.71 -20.71
N PHE A 66 24.39 -5.55 -22.01
CA PHE A 66 23.71 -6.55 -22.81
C PHE A 66 24.66 -7.69 -23.17
N GLU A 67 24.19 -8.94 -23.00
CA GLU A 67 24.90 -10.15 -23.44
C GLU A 67 25.12 -10.19 -24.95
N ASP A 68 24.09 -9.82 -25.72
CA ASP A 68 24.15 -9.71 -27.18
C ASP A 68 23.48 -8.41 -27.65
N HIS A 69 24.16 -7.64 -28.49
CA HIS A 69 23.62 -6.41 -29.09
C HIS A 69 22.40 -6.69 -29.99
N ILE A 70 22.21 -7.93 -30.44
CA ILE A 70 21.02 -8.37 -31.19
C ILE A 70 19.74 -8.24 -30.36
N ASP A 71 19.83 -8.32 -29.03
CA ASP A 71 18.66 -8.20 -28.15
C ASP A 71 18.13 -6.76 -28.01
N ILE A 72 18.92 -5.78 -28.44
CA ILE A 72 18.58 -4.36 -28.39
C ILE A 72 17.61 -4.02 -29.52
N SER A 73 16.31 -4.17 -29.25
CA SER A 73 15.21 -3.78 -30.14
C SER A 73 14.80 -2.31 -29.98
N SER A 74 13.99 -1.77 -30.89
CA SER A 74 13.43 -0.41 -30.80
C SER A 74 12.70 -0.17 -29.48
N HIS A 75 11.97 -1.17 -28.98
CA HIS A 75 11.32 -1.11 -27.67
C HIS A 75 12.33 -0.91 -26.53
N THR A 76 13.47 -1.60 -26.58
CA THR A 76 14.54 -1.50 -25.57
C THR A 76 15.10 -0.09 -25.54
N VAL A 77 15.48 0.44 -26.71
CA VAL A 77 16.02 1.80 -26.86
C VAL A 77 15.02 2.83 -26.34
N ARG A 78 13.76 2.72 -26.77
CA ARG A 78 12.68 3.61 -26.31
C ARG A 78 12.52 3.61 -24.80
N VAL A 79 12.54 2.43 -24.17
CA VAL A 79 12.43 2.30 -22.71
C VAL A 79 13.62 2.91 -21.99
N ILE A 80 14.85 2.67 -22.47
CA ILE A 80 16.06 3.25 -21.87
C ILE A 80 16.03 4.78 -21.99
N ARG A 81 15.80 5.32 -23.19
CA ARG A 81 15.73 6.77 -23.40
C ARG A 81 14.63 7.42 -22.58
N HIS A 82 13.45 6.82 -22.51
CA HIS A 82 12.36 7.32 -21.67
C HIS A 82 12.75 7.35 -20.19
N THR A 83 13.43 6.30 -19.70
CA THR A 83 13.89 6.23 -18.31
C THR A 83 14.96 7.29 -18.02
N ILE A 84 15.92 7.51 -18.95
CA ILE A 84 16.93 8.55 -18.85
C ILE A 84 16.28 9.94 -18.82
N ARG A 85 15.28 10.21 -19.68
CA ARG A 85 14.57 11.49 -19.69
C ARG A 85 13.79 11.74 -18.40
N ARG A 86 13.19 10.70 -17.83
CA ARG A 86 12.38 10.80 -16.63
C ARG A 86 13.23 10.98 -15.36
N ASP A 87 14.31 10.21 -15.24
CA ASP A 87 15.07 10.09 -13.98
C ASP A 87 16.43 10.82 -14.02
N GLY A 88 16.89 11.21 -15.21
CA GLY A 88 18.23 11.74 -15.46
C GLY A 88 19.27 10.64 -15.72
N LEU A 89 20.24 10.94 -16.59
CA LEU A 89 21.31 10.01 -16.96
C LEU A 89 22.17 9.59 -15.76
N SER A 90 22.58 10.56 -14.93
CA SER A 90 23.39 10.32 -13.73
C SER A 90 22.72 9.31 -12.79
N THR A 91 21.42 9.47 -12.54
CA THR A 91 20.64 8.56 -11.71
C THR A 91 20.59 7.15 -12.28
N VAL A 92 20.43 7.00 -13.60
CA VAL A 92 20.44 5.69 -14.26
C VAL A 92 21.80 5.01 -14.13
N LEU A 93 22.89 5.73 -14.36
CA LEU A 93 24.25 5.20 -14.22
C LEU A 93 24.55 4.79 -12.76
N SER A 94 24.19 5.63 -11.78
CA SER A 94 24.36 5.28 -10.36
C SER A 94 23.56 4.04 -9.95
N ARG A 95 22.39 3.79 -10.55
CA ARG A 95 21.63 2.55 -10.30
C ARG A 95 22.35 1.32 -10.84
N ILE A 96 22.96 1.43 -12.02
CA ILE A 96 23.75 0.35 -12.63
C ILE A 96 24.94 0.02 -11.72
N GLU A 97 25.67 1.04 -11.27
CA GLU A 97 26.81 0.86 -10.36
C GLU A 97 26.38 0.21 -9.03
N ARG A 98 25.34 0.73 -8.37
CA ARG A 98 24.80 0.18 -7.11
C ARG A 98 24.22 -1.22 -7.24
N SER A 99 23.75 -1.60 -8.43
CA SER A 99 23.25 -2.94 -8.68
C SER A 99 24.37 -4.01 -8.73
N GLY A 100 25.63 -3.58 -8.88
CA GLY A 100 26.77 -4.46 -9.11
C GLY A 100 26.80 -5.07 -10.51
N ALA A 101 25.99 -4.57 -11.44
CA ALA A 101 25.90 -5.08 -12.80
C ALA A 101 27.06 -4.64 -13.71
N SER A 102 27.86 -3.66 -13.26
CA SER A 102 28.99 -3.13 -14.02
C SER A 102 29.99 -4.22 -14.34
N GLY A 103 30.36 -4.37 -15.62
CA GLY A 103 31.32 -5.37 -16.09
C GLY A 103 30.75 -6.78 -16.29
N ALA A 104 29.50 -7.03 -15.90
CA ALA A 104 28.82 -8.30 -16.17
C ALA A 104 27.84 -8.16 -17.33
N LYS A 105 27.70 -9.24 -18.12
CA LYS A 105 26.75 -9.35 -19.22
C LYS A 105 25.43 -9.91 -18.71
N HIS A 106 24.33 -9.30 -19.10
CA HIS A 106 22.99 -9.61 -18.60
C HIS A 106 22.00 -9.77 -19.73
N SER A 107 20.98 -10.58 -19.48
CA SER A 107 19.83 -10.68 -20.39
C SER A 107 19.14 -9.32 -20.55
N LYS A 108 18.53 -9.08 -21.71
CA LYS A 108 17.69 -7.90 -21.97
C LYS A 108 16.70 -7.57 -20.84
N LYS A 109 16.07 -8.60 -20.25
CA LYS A 109 15.08 -8.41 -19.19
C LYS A 109 15.73 -7.81 -17.95
N THR A 110 16.86 -8.39 -17.55
CA THR A 110 17.66 -7.97 -16.40
C THR A 110 18.18 -6.56 -16.60
N VAL A 111 18.76 -6.23 -17.76
CA VAL A 111 19.23 -4.87 -18.07
C VAL A 111 18.10 -3.85 -17.92
N LEU A 112 16.93 -4.11 -18.53
CA LEU A 112 15.80 -3.20 -18.41
C LEU A 112 15.30 -3.06 -16.97
N SER A 113 15.38 -4.12 -16.16
CA SER A 113 15.01 -4.05 -14.74
C SER A 113 15.99 -3.22 -13.92
N ILE A 114 17.29 -3.27 -14.24
CA ILE A 114 18.34 -2.47 -13.60
C ILE A 114 18.18 -1.00 -13.97
N VAL A 115 18.05 -0.69 -15.26
CA VAL A 115 17.89 0.69 -15.77
C VAL A 115 16.66 1.36 -15.15
N LYS A 116 15.54 0.64 -15.04
CA LYS A 116 14.31 1.13 -14.39
C LYS A 116 14.40 1.24 -12.86
N GLY A 117 15.49 0.77 -12.23
CA GLY A 117 15.65 0.71 -10.77
C GLY A 117 14.89 -0.45 -10.09
N GLN A 118 14.18 -1.29 -10.85
CA GLN A 118 13.35 -2.37 -10.33
C GLN A 118 14.18 -3.49 -9.67
N ALA A 119 15.38 -3.76 -10.19
CA ALA A 119 16.28 -4.76 -9.62
C ALA A 119 16.76 -4.37 -8.22
N LEU A 120 17.16 -3.11 -8.05
CA LEU A 120 17.62 -2.57 -6.77
C LEU A 120 16.48 -2.56 -5.74
N GLU A 121 15.30 -2.08 -6.13
CA GLU A 121 14.11 -2.08 -5.26
C GLU A 121 13.71 -3.50 -4.87
N SER A 122 13.73 -4.45 -5.80
CA SER A 122 13.42 -5.86 -5.50
C SER A 122 14.42 -6.46 -4.52
N LYS A 123 15.72 -6.17 -4.69
CA LYS A 123 16.77 -6.60 -3.75
C LYS A 123 16.55 -6.02 -2.35
N LYS A 124 16.14 -4.75 -2.25
CA LYS A 124 15.77 -4.12 -0.97
C LYS A 124 14.55 -4.78 -0.33
N MET A 125 13.50 -5.05 -1.11
CA MET A 125 12.27 -5.68 -0.62
C MET A 125 12.50 -7.11 -0.09
N LEU A 126 13.38 -7.88 -0.75
CA LEU A 126 13.77 -9.21 -0.29
C LEU A 126 14.59 -9.16 1.00
N ARG A 127 15.52 -8.21 1.14
CA ARG A 127 16.28 -8.00 2.39
C ARG A 127 15.35 -7.72 3.57
N LEU A 128 14.32 -6.89 3.35
CA LEU A 128 13.29 -6.61 4.36
C LEU A 128 12.44 -7.84 4.72
N SER A 129 12.37 -8.86 3.87
CA SER A 129 11.67 -10.10 4.22
C SER A 129 12.44 -10.93 5.22
N GLY A 130 13.78 -10.84 5.22
CA GLY A 130 14.64 -11.73 6.00
C GLY A 130 14.49 -13.21 5.64
N GLN A 131 13.77 -13.52 4.56
CA GLN A 131 13.47 -14.89 4.14
C GLN A 131 14.51 -15.41 3.17
N ASP A 132 14.87 -16.66 3.37
CA ASP A 132 15.72 -17.43 2.48
C ASP A 132 15.03 -17.62 1.11
N PRO A 133 15.69 -17.36 -0.02
CA PRO A 133 15.17 -17.63 -1.36
C PRO A 133 14.50 -19.01 -1.53
N GLU A 134 15.06 -20.06 -0.94
CA GLU A 134 14.51 -21.42 -1.05
C GLU A 134 13.17 -21.57 -0.31
N LYS A 135 13.03 -20.86 0.80
CA LYS A 135 11.78 -20.82 1.59
C LYS A 135 10.69 -20.02 0.89
N ILE A 136 11.05 -19.04 0.05
CA ILE A 136 10.09 -18.26 -0.73
C ILE A 136 9.45 -19.14 -1.83
N VAL A 137 10.24 -20.00 -2.48
CA VAL A 137 9.77 -20.86 -3.57
C VAL A 137 8.87 -21.99 -3.06
N SER A 138 9.18 -22.56 -1.90
CA SER A 138 8.44 -23.70 -1.32
C SER A 138 7.07 -23.35 -0.72
N ARG A 139 6.74 -22.06 -0.57
CA ARG A 139 5.44 -21.63 -0.05
C ARG A 139 4.34 -21.80 -1.09
N ALA A 140 3.45 -22.76 -0.85
CA ALA A 140 2.34 -23.07 -1.76
C ALA A 140 1.17 -22.07 -1.71
N LEU A 141 1.00 -21.30 -0.63
CA LEU A 141 -0.15 -20.40 -0.48
C LEU A 141 0.08 -19.08 -1.22
N ASP A 142 -0.86 -18.71 -2.09
CA ASP A 142 -0.93 -17.43 -2.79
C ASP A 142 -1.40 -16.29 -1.88
N LEU A 143 -0.74 -16.09 -0.75
CA LEU A 143 -0.93 -14.91 0.09
C LEU A 143 -0.19 -13.70 -0.51
N PRO A 144 -0.65 -12.46 -0.26
CA PRO A 144 -0.03 -11.24 -0.77
C PRO A 144 1.49 -11.18 -0.52
N ASN A 145 1.94 -11.51 0.69
CA ASN A 145 3.37 -11.51 1.02
C ASN A 145 4.17 -12.51 0.16
N ASN A 146 3.67 -13.74 0.01
CA ASN A 146 4.34 -14.78 -0.76
C ASN A 146 4.38 -14.46 -2.27
N VAL A 147 3.30 -13.87 -2.81
CA VAL A 147 3.26 -13.42 -4.20
C VAL A 147 4.24 -12.27 -4.43
N SER A 148 4.32 -11.31 -3.49
CA SER A 148 5.27 -10.20 -3.59
C SER A 148 6.72 -10.68 -3.50
N ASP A 149 7.02 -11.58 -2.58
CA ASP A 149 8.37 -12.12 -2.37
C ASP A 149 8.83 -12.91 -3.61
N ARG A 150 7.96 -13.78 -4.16
CA ARG A 150 8.23 -14.46 -5.43
C ARG A 150 8.43 -13.46 -6.56
N TYR A 151 7.58 -12.44 -6.68
CA TYR A 151 7.74 -11.40 -7.71
C TYR A 151 9.12 -10.73 -7.63
N HIS A 152 9.54 -10.28 -6.45
CA HIS A 152 10.84 -9.62 -6.29
C HIS A 152 12.00 -10.58 -6.53
N LEU A 153 11.89 -11.84 -6.10
CA LEU A 153 12.88 -12.88 -6.37
C LEU A 153 13.08 -13.09 -7.87
N GLY A 154 12.00 -13.30 -8.63
CA GLY A 154 12.08 -13.50 -10.08
C GLY A 154 12.54 -12.24 -10.83
N VAL A 155 12.34 -11.03 -10.29
CA VAL A 155 12.96 -9.81 -10.83
C VAL A 155 14.48 -9.84 -10.63
N THR A 156 14.95 -10.19 -9.43
CA THR A 156 16.40 -10.27 -9.15
C THR A 156 17.10 -11.38 -9.93
N GLN A 157 16.40 -12.48 -10.22
CA GLN A 157 16.90 -13.61 -11.01
C GLN A 157 16.75 -13.39 -12.54
N GLY A 158 16.11 -12.30 -12.97
CA GLY A 158 15.91 -12.00 -14.39
C GLY A 158 14.83 -12.83 -15.09
N GLU A 159 14.03 -13.60 -14.37
CA GLU A 159 12.94 -14.40 -14.92
C GLU A 159 11.88 -13.51 -15.57
N TRP A 160 11.56 -12.40 -14.91
CA TRP A 160 10.62 -11.38 -15.39
C TRP A 160 11.03 -9.96 -15.00
N ASN A 161 10.48 -8.99 -15.70
CA ASN A 161 10.65 -7.55 -15.43
C ASN A 161 9.31 -6.77 -15.49
N SER A 162 8.19 -7.50 -15.42
CA SER A 162 6.84 -6.92 -15.43
C SER A 162 5.85 -7.79 -14.67
N PHE A 163 4.79 -7.17 -14.16
CA PHE A 163 3.71 -7.89 -13.48
C PHE A 163 3.02 -8.91 -14.39
N SER A 164 2.84 -8.60 -15.68
CA SER A 164 2.21 -9.52 -16.64
C SER A 164 3.03 -10.79 -16.86
N ALA A 165 4.36 -10.66 -16.91
CA ALA A 165 5.24 -11.81 -17.09
C ALA A 165 5.25 -12.71 -15.84
N CYS A 166 5.32 -12.11 -14.64
CA CYS A 166 5.20 -12.84 -13.37
C CYS A 166 3.85 -13.53 -13.24
N ALA A 167 2.75 -12.82 -13.51
CA ALA A 167 1.39 -13.35 -13.50
C ALA A 167 1.24 -14.60 -14.39
N LYS A 168 1.81 -14.56 -15.60
CA LYS A 168 1.81 -15.70 -16.51
C LYS A 168 2.65 -16.87 -15.98
N ALA A 169 3.81 -16.60 -15.39
CA ALA A 169 4.69 -17.63 -14.85
C ALA A 169 4.10 -18.33 -13.63
N LEU A 170 3.48 -17.56 -12.73
CA LEU A 170 2.87 -18.06 -11.50
C LEU A 170 1.40 -18.49 -11.68
N SER A 171 0.82 -18.35 -12.87
CA SER A 171 -0.59 -18.63 -13.17
C SER A 171 -1.58 -17.89 -12.25
N ILE A 172 -1.25 -16.66 -11.87
CA ILE A 172 -2.08 -15.77 -11.04
C ILE A 172 -2.50 -14.52 -11.82
N SER A 173 -3.54 -13.84 -11.37
CA SER A 173 -3.97 -12.60 -12.04
C SER A 173 -2.91 -11.50 -11.93
N ARG A 174 -2.73 -10.72 -13.00
CA ARG A 174 -1.86 -9.51 -12.99
C ARG A 174 -2.24 -8.53 -11.88
N ARG A 175 -3.55 -8.41 -11.59
CA ARG A 175 -4.07 -7.57 -10.51
C ARG A 175 -3.56 -8.04 -9.16
N ASN A 176 -3.57 -9.34 -8.88
CA ASN A 176 -3.03 -9.86 -7.62
C ASN A 176 -1.53 -9.63 -7.47
N VAL A 177 -0.73 -9.76 -8.55
CA VAL A 177 0.70 -9.39 -8.50
C VAL A 177 0.87 -7.91 -8.14
N SER A 178 0.12 -7.04 -8.81
CA SER A 178 0.18 -5.59 -8.56
C SER A 178 -0.25 -5.25 -7.13
N ASP A 179 -1.34 -5.85 -6.65
CA ASP A 179 -1.86 -5.64 -5.30
C ASP A 179 -0.85 -6.16 -4.26
N ALA A 180 -0.26 -7.33 -4.47
CA ALA A 180 0.75 -7.92 -3.57
C ALA A 180 1.96 -7.00 -3.40
N VAL A 181 2.50 -6.49 -4.50
CA VAL A 181 3.65 -5.56 -4.48
C VAL A 181 3.26 -4.24 -3.80
N ALA A 182 2.06 -3.71 -4.05
CA ALA A 182 1.59 -2.49 -3.39
C ALA A 182 1.36 -2.69 -1.88
N ILE A 183 0.81 -3.85 -1.48
CA ILE A 183 0.63 -4.24 -0.08
C ILE A 183 2.00 -4.35 0.62
N ARG A 184 2.99 -4.93 -0.05
CA ARG A 184 4.34 -5.09 0.50
C ARG A 184 5.05 -3.76 0.76
N GLN A 185 4.74 -2.72 -0.02
CA GLN A 185 5.27 -1.37 0.18
C GLN A 185 4.65 -0.63 1.38
N LEU A 186 3.66 -1.21 2.06
CA LEU A 186 3.16 -0.64 3.30
C LEU A 186 4.22 -0.77 4.41
N PRO A 187 4.36 0.26 5.26
CA PRO A 187 5.25 0.21 6.42
C PRO A 187 5.01 -1.01 7.30
N ASP A 188 6.08 -1.54 7.86
CA ASP A 188 6.08 -2.74 8.69
C ASP A 188 5.15 -2.59 9.89
N SER A 189 5.10 -1.40 10.51
CA SER A 189 4.18 -1.10 11.60
C SER A 189 2.69 -1.27 11.26
N ILE A 190 2.32 -1.20 9.97
CA ILE A 190 0.95 -1.46 9.53
C ILE A 190 0.79 -2.94 9.15
N ARG A 191 1.77 -3.51 8.43
CA ARG A 191 1.70 -4.93 8.00
C ARG A 191 1.72 -5.87 9.20
N HIS A 192 2.51 -5.54 10.21
CA HIS A 192 2.58 -6.24 11.48
C HIS A 192 1.32 -6.09 12.32
N LEU A 193 0.29 -5.33 11.93
CA LEU A 193 -1.05 -5.37 12.56
C LEU A 193 -1.84 -6.64 12.25
N PHE A 194 -1.49 -7.33 11.18
CA PHE A 194 -2.23 -8.49 10.70
C PHE A 194 -1.42 -9.77 10.91
N ARG A 195 -2.10 -10.82 11.38
CA ARG A 195 -1.53 -12.17 11.37
C ARG A 195 -1.32 -12.63 9.93
N GLU A 196 -0.23 -13.37 9.67
CA GLU A 196 0.15 -13.77 8.30
C GLU A 196 -0.99 -14.49 7.55
N LYS A 197 -1.72 -15.37 8.24
CA LYS A 197 -2.85 -16.12 7.66
C LYS A 197 -4.10 -15.26 7.39
N GLU A 198 -4.27 -14.16 8.11
CA GLU A 198 -5.43 -13.28 7.99
C GLU A 198 -5.20 -12.15 6.97
N PHE A 199 -3.94 -11.90 6.61
CA PHE A 199 -3.57 -10.84 5.67
C PHE A 199 -3.76 -11.27 4.22
N THR A 200 -5.01 -11.42 3.83
CA THR A 200 -5.44 -11.84 2.48
C THR A 200 -5.49 -10.67 1.49
N PHE A 201 -5.67 -10.97 0.20
CA PHE A 201 -5.82 -9.93 -0.84
C PHE A 201 -7.03 -9.00 -0.59
N SER A 202 -8.13 -9.51 -0.05
CA SER A 202 -9.31 -8.68 0.23
C SER A 202 -9.00 -7.65 1.34
N VAL A 203 -8.36 -8.11 2.42
CA VAL A 203 -7.90 -7.26 3.54
C VAL A 203 -6.89 -6.23 3.04
N GLY A 204 -5.89 -6.67 2.28
CA GLY A 204 -4.86 -5.80 1.72
C GLY A 204 -5.42 -4.72 0.78
N ARG A 205 -6.43 -5.04 -0.04
CA ARG A 205 -7.11 -4.04 -0.89
C ARG A 205 -7.87 -3.01 -0.06
N LYS A 206 -8.58 -3.43 0.99
CA LYS A 206 -9.24 -2.50 1.93
C LYS A 206 -8.21 -1.56 2.58
N LEU A 207 -7.07 -2.10 2.99
CA LEU A 207 -5.97 -1.32 3.56
C LEU A 207 -5.34 -0.33 2.56
N LEU A 208 -5.16 -0.74 1.31
CA LEU A 208 -4.70 0.15 0.25
C LEU A 208 -5.72 1.25 -0.06
N ALA A 209 -7.03 0.98 0.06
CA ALA A 209 -8.07 2.00 -0.06
C ALA A 209 -7.99 3.00 1.10
N LEU A 210 -7.87 2.53 2.34
CA LEU A 210 -7.67 3.40 3.52
C LEU A 210 -6.43 4.28 3.38
N LYS A 211 -5.32 3.75 2.89
CA LYS A 211 -4.12 4.54 2.60
C LYS A 211 -4.38 5.69 1.61
N ARG A 212 -5.25 5.48 0.61
CA ARG A 212 -5.61 6.53 -0.36
C ARG A 212 -6.56 7.57 0.23
N GLU A 213 -7.44 7.15 1.13
CA GLU A 213 -8.42 8.03 1.79
C GLU A 213 -7.78 8.91 2.87
N LEU A 214 -6.94 8.33 3.74
CA LEU A 214 -6.38 9.01 4.91
C LEU A 214 -4.98 9.58 4.66
N GLY A 215 -4.24 9.03 3.70
CA GLY A 215 -2.80 9.25 3.56
C GLY A 215 -1.96 8.31 4.43
N LEU A 216 -0.64 8.30 4.17
CA LEU A 216 0.28 7.38 4.86
C LEU A 216 0.52 7.77 6.33
N ASP A 217 0.70 9.07 6.59
CA ASP A 217 1.11 9.57 7.91
C ASP A 217 0.01 9.40 8.95
N GLU A 218 -1.24 9.67 8.57
CA GLU A 218 -2.41 9.46 9.41
C GLU A 218 -2.61 7.96 9.69
N LEU A 219 -2.51 7.12 8.64
CA LEU A 219 -2.62 5.67 8.79
C LEU A 219 -1.54 5.11 9.73
N LEU A 220 -0.32 5.64 9.66
CA LEU A 220 0.77 5.28 10.57
C LEU A 220 0.51 5.74 12.00
N SER A 221 0.02 6.96 12.18
CA SER A 221 -0.30 7.51 13.50
C SER A 221 -1.37 6.67 14.20
N ARG A 222 -2.41 6.28 13.47
CA ARG A 222 -3.45 5.36 13.95
C ARG A 222 -2.91 3.98 14.26
N ALA A 223 -2.05 3.43 13.39
CA ALA A 223 -1.42 2.13 13.63
C ALA A 223 -0.59 2.12 14.93
N ARG A 224 0.24 3.15 15.17
CA ARG A 224 1.08 3.25 16.37
C ARG A 224 0.29 3.29 17.66
N TYR A 225 -0.85 4.00 17.69
CA TYR A 225 -1.73 4.02 18.86
C TYR A 225 -2.32 2.63 19.19
N LYS A 226 -2.39 1.76 18.18
CA LYS A 226 -3.06 0.45 18.23
C LYS A 226 -2.12 -0.74 18.40
N ASP A 227 -0.81 -0.54 18.24
CA ASP A 227 0.25 -1.55 18.49
C ASP A 227 0.24 -2.02 19.96
N SER A 228 -0.13 -1.16 20.90
CA SER A 228 -0.22 -1.52 22.34
C SER A 228 -1.36 -2.51 22.67
N MET A 229 -2.23 -2.85 21.72
CA MET A 229 -3.38 -3.76 21.92
C MET A 229 -3.22 -5.11 21.21
N TYR A 230 -2.00 -5.45 20.78
CA TYR A 230 -1.71 -6.65 19.98
C TYR A 230 -2.08 -7.97 20.66
N ASP A 231 -2.02 -7.99 21.99
CA ASP A 231 -2.13 -9.22 22.79
C ASP A 231 -3.55 -9.54 23.28
N VAL A 232 -4.55 -8.74 22.86
CA VAL A 232 -5.94 -9.01 23.20
C VAL A 232 -6.49 -10.10 22.27
N GLY A 233 -6.57 -11.33 22.77
CA GLY A 233 -7.11 -12.47 22.04
C GLY A 233 -8.47 -12.18 21.39
N GLY A 234 -8.62 -12.55 20.12
CA GLY A 234 -9.87 -12.40 19.34
C GLY A 234 -9.91 -11.22 18.36
N ARG A 235 -8.80 -10.49 18.16
CA ARG A 235 -8.73 -9.41 17.17
C ARG A 235 -8.57 -9.98 15.75
N THR A 236 -9.58 -9.76 14.91
CA THR A 236 -9.58 -10.18 13.50
C THR A 236 -9.10 -9.05 12.59
N ALA A 237 -8.66 -9.39 11.37
CA ALA A 237 -8.32 -8.40 10.34
C ALA A 237 -9.41 -7.34 10.08
N GLU A 238 -10.70 -7.69 10.19
CA GLU A 238 -11.80 -6.74 10.00
C GLU A 238 -11.93 -5.73 11.14
N ASN A 239 -11.67 -6.19 12.38
CA ASN A 239 -11.60 -5.30 13.53
C ASN A 239 -10.46 -4.31 13.33
N ILE A 240 -9.26 -4.78 12.97
CA ILE A 240 -8.11 -3.89 12.73
C ILE A 240 -8.43 -2.84 11.66
N LEU A 241 -9.04 -3.23 10.53
CA LEU A 241 -9.40 -2.29 9.47
C LEU A 241 -10.42 -1.24 9.92
N SER A 242 -11.43 -1.63 10.68
CA SER A 242 -12.46 -0.68 11.14
C SER A 242 -11.89 0.25 12.22
N GLU A 243 -10.94 -0.23 13.04
CA GLU A 243 -10.23 0.59 14.00
C GLU A 243 -9.32 1.61 13.32
N LEU A 244 -8.63 1.23 12.24
CA LEU A 244 -7.81 2.16 11.46
C LEU A 244 -8.66 3.21 10.74
N LYS A 245 -9.92 2.90 10.45
CA LYS A 245 -10.85 3.86 9.83
C LYS A 245 -11.42 4.88 10.84
N ASP A 246 -11.13 4.74 12.15
CA ASP A 246 -11.83 5.45 13.23
C ASP A 246 -13.36 5.29 13.16
N GLU A 247 -13.85 4.27 12.44
CA GLU A 247 -15.20 3.80 12.66
C GLU A 247 -15.17 3.27 14.08
N ASN A 248 -15.79 4.00 15.00
CA ASN A 248 -15.97 3.59 16.39
C ASN A 248 -16.50 2.16 16.40
N ILE A 249 -15.59 1.19 16.46
CA ILE A 249 -15.94 -0.18 16.76
C ILE A 249 -16.33 -0.10 18.22
N ARG A 250 -17.64 0.07 18.46
CA ARG A 250 -18.24 -0.62 19.59
C ARG A 250 -17.76 -2.05 19.45
N PRO A 251 -16.82 -2.53 20.28
CA PRO A 251 -16.11 -3.78 20.03
C PRO A 251 -17.15 -4.85 19.74
N ALA A 252 -17.21 -5.27 18.48
CA ALA A 252 -18.17 -6.26 18.05
C ALA A 252 -17.77 -7.54 18.79
N SER A 253 -18.58 -7.90 19.80
CA SER A 253 -18.68 -9.19 20.50
C SER A 253 -18.12 -9.40 21.91
N SER A 254 -17.46 -8.46 22.61
CA SER A 254 -17.00 -8.75 24.01
C SER A 254 -17.49 -7.82 25.13
N PHE A 255 -17.76 -6.53 24.88
CA PHE A 255 -18.37 -5.69 25.92
C PHE A 255 -19.89 -5.87 25.93
N ARG A 256 -20.32 -6.95 26.60
CA ARG A 256 -21.73 -7.18 26.93
C ARG A 256 -22.18 -6.07 27.90
N ARG A 257 -23.07 -5.22 27.39
CA ARG A 257 -23.86 -4.16 28.06
C ARG A 257 -23.71 -4.17 29.60
N ILE A 258 -22.90 -3.25 30.13
CA ILE A 258 -22.83 -2.98 31.58
C ILE A 258 -24.20 -2.44 32.00
N ARG A 259 -24.82 -3.05 33.00
CA ARG A 259 -26.06 -2.55 33.60
C ARG A 259 -25.73 -1.88 34.93
N ILE A 260 -26.07 -0.61 35.04
CA ILE A 260 -25.93 0.17 36.27
C ILE A 260 -27.33 0.30 36.87
N LYS A 261 -27.51 -0.14 38.11
CA LYS A 261 -28.78 -0.06 38.84
C LYS A 261 -28.57 0.47 40.24
N LYS A 262 -29.65 0.99 40.83
CA LYS A 262 -29.72 1.27 42.27
C LYS A 262 -29.91 -0.05 43.02
N GLY A 263 -28.99 -0.39 43.91
CA GLY A 263 -29.04 -1.59 44.76
C GLY A 263 -29.94 -1.42 45.99
N ARG A 264 -30.02 -2.46 46.83
CA ARG A 264 -30.77 -2.40 48.10
C ARG A 264 -30.02 -1.56 49.14
N GLY A 265 -30.73 -0.65 49.80
CA GLY A 265 -30.20 0.39 50.71
C GLY A 265 -30.31 1.79 50.11
N PRO A 266 -30.25 2.86 50.92
CA PRO A 266 -30.61 4.20 50.46
C PRO A 266 -29.74 4.72 49.30
N ASN A 267 -28.46 4.34 49.20
CA ASN A 267 -27.52 4.84 48.19
C ASN A 267 -26.45 3.81 47.78
N ARG A 268 -26.83 2.70 47.14
CA ARG A 268 -25.86 1.74 46.58
C ARG A 268 -25.91 1.71 45.07
N LEU A 269 -24.75 1.83 44.44
CA LEU A 269 -24.55 1.59 43.01
C LEU A 269 -24.25 0.11 42.80
N VAL A 270 -25.04 -0.57 41.96
CA VAL A 270 -24.79 -1.95 41.56
C VAL A 270 -24.41 -1.95 40.09
N ILE A 271 -23.20 -2.46 39.81
CA ILE A 271 -22.67 -2.62 38.47
C ILE A 271 -22.72 -4.11 38.16
N GLU A 272 -23.65 -4.52 37.29
CA GLU A 272 -23.74 -5.89 36.81
C GLU A 272 -22.77 -6.08 35.64
N CYS A 273 -21.78 -6.96 35.81
CA CYS A 273 -20.76 -7.31 34.82
C CYS A 273 -20.47 -8.81 34.83
N LYS A 274 -20.10 -9.38 33.66
CA LYS A 274 -19.71 -10.80 33.56
C LYS A 274 -18.33 -11.10 34.14
N ASP A 275 -17.42 -10.13 34.12
CA ASP A 275 -16.08 -10.26 34.69
C ASP A 275 -15.90 -9.29 35.87
N PRO A 276 -16.27 -9.69 37.09
CA PRO A 276 -16.10 -8.87 38.27
C PRO A 276 -14.62 -8.66 38.64
N LYS A 277 -13.72 -9.57 38.22
CA LYS A 277 -12.29 -9.47 38.57
C LYS A 277 -11.63 -8.30 37.87
N LEU A 278 -12.01 -8.01 36.62
CA LEU A 278 -11.53 -6.84 35.89
C LEU A 278 -11.98 -5.53 36.56
N LEU A 279 -13.25 -5.42 36.95
CA LEU A 279 -13.76 -4.23 37.66
C LEU A 279 -13.06 -4.00 39.01
N LEU A 280 -12.73 -5.09 39.73
CA LEU A 280 -12.02 -4.99 40.99
C LEU A 280 -10.61 -4.41 40.85
N ARG A 281 -9.92 -4.64 39.72
CA ARG A 281 -8.60 -4.04 39.45
C ARG A 281 -8.66 -2.51 39.38
N TYR A 282 -9.77 -1.97 38.87
CA TYR A 282 -9.99 -0.52 38.69
C TYR A 282 -10.85 0.09 39.81
N ARG A 283 -11.08 -0.61 40.93
CA ARG A 283 -11.97 -0.17 42.01
C ARG A 283 -11.66 1.25 42.50
N ARG A 284 -10.38 1.56 42.74
CA ARG A 284 -9.95 2.86 43.29
C ARG A 284 -10.26 4.00 42.32
N GLU A 285 -10.04 3.81 41.04
CA GLU A 285 -10.31 4.81 40.00
C GLU A 285 -11.81 5.07 39.87
N ILE A 286 -12.62 4.01 39.93
CA ILE A 286 -14.09 4.11 39.92
C ILE A 286 -14.58 4.88 41.16
N GLU A 287 -14.07 4.55 42.35
CA GLU A 287 -14.40 5.26 43.60
C GLU A 287 -13.99 6.75 43.53
N GLN A 288 -12.82 7.06 42.98
CA GLN A 288 -12.36 8.44 42.79
C GLN A 288 -13.22 9.21 41.78
N ALA A 289 -13.59 8.59 40.66
CA ALA A 289 -14.46 9.20 39.67
C ALA A 289 -15.85 9.49 40.24
N ILE A 290 -16.43 8.53 40.97
CA ILE A 290 -17.72 8.71 41.66
C ILE A 290 -17.60 9.84 42.69
N SER A 291 -16.55 9.83 43.51
CA SER A 291 -16.32 10.88 44.52
C SER A 291 -16.16 12.26 43.90
N LYS A 292 -15.48 12.37 42.75
CA LYS A 292 -15.32 13.64 42.02
C LYS A 292 -16.67 14.15 41.49
N VAL A 293 -17.52 13.28 40.96
CA VAL A 293 -18.87 13.64 40.49
C VAL A 293 -19.77 14.04 41.66
N LEU A 294 -19.73 13.29 42.77
CA LEU A 294 -20.50 13.61 43.97
C LEU A 294 -20.05 14.95 44.58
N LYS A 295 -18.73 15.18 44.71
CA LYS A 295 -18.20 16.45 45.20
C LYS A 295 -18.67 17.63 44.35
N LYS A 296 -18.63 17.50 43.01
CA LYS A 296 -19.15 18.52 42.09
C LYS A 296 -20.64 18.79 42.30
N ARG A 297 -21.46 17.76 42.51
CA ARG A 297 -22.91 17.94 42.78
C ARG A 297 -23.21 18.51 44.16
N VAL A 298 -22.46 18.14 45.19
CA VAL A 298 -22.66 18.66 46.55
C VAL A 298 -22.24 20.13 46.62
N THR A 299 -21.11 20.49 46.00
CA THR A 299 -20.75 21.92 45.86
C THR A 299 -21.75 22.70 45.03
N ASP A 300 -22.41 22.09 44.04
CA ASP A 300 -23.48 22.74 43.28
C ASP A 300 -24.73 23.00 44.15
N VAL A 301 -25.09 22.08 45.05
CA VAL A 301 -26.26 22.25 45.94
C VAL A 301 -25.99 23.29 47.02
N GLU A 302 -24.83 23.25 47.67
CA GLU A 302 -24.42 24.27 48.65
C GLU A 302 -24.26 25.65 47.98
N TYR A 303 -23.75 25.71 46.74
CA TYR A 303 -23.68 26.95 45.97
C TYR A 303 -25.05 27.46 45.54
N VAL A 304 -25.98 26.58 45.16
CA VAL A 304 -27.37 26.95 44.83
C VAL A 304 -28.16 27.41 46.06
N GLU A 305 -27.91 26.82 47.23
CA GLU A 305 -28.48 27.26 48.51
C GLU A 305 -27.87 28.61 48.97
N LEU A 306 -26.55 28.76 48.88
CA LEU A 306 -25.85 30.02 49.13
C LEU A 306 -26.32 31.13 48.17
N MET A 307 -26.52 30.82 46.88
CA MET A 307 -27.06 31.79 45.91
C MET A 307 -28.53 32.12 46.18
N ARG A 308 -29.33 31.21 46.76
CA ARG A 308 -30.69 31.53 47.23
C ARG A 308 -30.70 32.44 48.46
N GLU A 309 -29.75 32.26 49.38
CA GLU A 309 -29.62 33.11 50.57
C GLU A 309 -29.08 34.51 50.22
N ILE A 310 -28.11 34.59 49.31
CA ILE A 310 -27.50 35.86 48.89
C ILE A 310 -28.41 36.67 47.96
N PHE A 311 -29.09 36.01 47.02
CA PHE A 311 -29.91 36.68 46.00
C PHE A 311 -31.41 36.44 46.20
N GLY A 312 -31.87 36.52 47.46
CA GLY A 312 -33.24 36.29 47.93
C GLY A 312 -34.32 36.42 46.85
N THR A 313 -35.16 35.38 46.75
CA THR A 313 -36.22 35.18 45.74
C THR A 313 -36.66 36.47 45.01
N PRO A 314 -36.44 36.63 43.70
CA PRO A 314 -37.08 37.70 42.97
C PRO A 314 -38.58 37.41 42.97
N ARG A 315 -39.35 38.26 43.67
CA ARG A 315 -40.81 38.30 43.53
C ARG A 315 -41.13 38.47 42.04
N PRO A 316 -41.89 37.56 41.41
CA PRO A 316 -42.38 37.82 40.06
C PRO A 316 -43.44 38.92 40.16
N ILE A 317 -43.08 40.13 39.77
CA ILE A 317 -44.06 41.10 39.28
C ILE A 317 -44.59 40.51 37.97
N MET A 318 -45.75 39.86 38.02
CA MET A 318 -46.50 39.50 36.83
C MET A 318 -47.31 40.71 36.35
N PRO A 319 -47.08 41.23 35.13
CA PRO A 319 -48.14 41.88 34.40
C PRO A 319 -49.06 40.81 33.83
N ARG A 320 -50.37 40.95 34.10
CA ARG A 320 -51.44 40.23 33.42
C ARG A 320 -51.26 40.37 31.91
N LEU A 321 -51.19 39.25 31.20
CA LEU A 321 -51.51 39.17 29.78
C LEU A 321 -52.25 37.86 29.50
N ASP A 322 -53.17 37.97 28.56
CA ASP A 322 -54.42 37.24 28.49
C ASP A 322 -54.32 35.79 28.04
N ARG A 323 -55.40 35.07 28.39
CA ARG A 323 -55.74 33.73 27.91
C ARG A 323 -55.68 33.68 26.38
N LEU A 324 -54.92 32.74 25.84
CA LEU A 324 -55.17 32.20 24.50
C LEU A 324 -55.64 30.75 24.58
N PRO A 325 -56.62 30.36 23.73
CA PRO A 325 -57.40 29.14 23.90
C PRO A 325 -56.66 27.90 23.40
N GLY A 326 -56.96 26.79 24.08
CA GLY A 326 -56.41 25.48 23.76
C GLY A 326 -57.01 24.84 22.51
N THR A 327 -56.19 24.05 21.85
CA THR A 327 -56.62 22.97 20.96
C THR A 327 -55.63 21.83 21.07
N PHE A 328 -56.16 20.61 20.94
CA PHE A 328 -55.50 19.29 20.89
C PHE A 328 -55.47 18.49 22.20
N ARG A 329 -56.62 17.82 22.44
CA ARG A 329 -56.68 16.52 23.13
C ARG A 329 -55.99 15.42 22.29
N PRO A 330 -55.39 14.41 22.92
CA PRO A 330 -54.87 13.23 22.24
C PRO A 330 -56.00 12.24 21.88
N ARG A 331 -55.89 11.60 20.71
CA ARG A 331 -56.69 10.40 20.38
C ARG A 331 -55.97 9.16 20.91
N LEU A 332 -56.71 8.32 21.62
CA LEU A 332 -56.37 6.93 21.93
C LEU A 332 -57.06 6.04 20.91
N SER A 333 -56.31 5.08 20.37
CA SER A 333 -56.78 3.74 20.00
C SER A 333 -55.58 2.81 20.09
#